data_AF-A0A453HT18-F1
#
_entry.id   AF-A0A453HT18-F1
#
_cell.length_a   1.000
_cell.length_b   1.000
_cell.length_c   1.000
_cell.angle_alpha   90.00
_cell.angle_beta   90.00
_cell.angle_gamma   90.00
#
_symmetry.space_group_name_H-M   'P 1'
#
loop_
_entity.id
_entity.type
_entity.pdbx_description
1 polymer ?
#
loop_
_entity_poly.entity_id
_entity_poly.type
_entity_poly.pdbx_seq_one_letter_code
_entity_poly.pdbx_strand_id
1 'polypeptide(L)'
;MQPGILHRLGSQESSFVLVSSDQVALPVSGSMAMPRRLDQLLLRLMASCFLLQALSVHAITRHYKFNVVMRNMTLLCSTKSILTVNGKFPGPTLYAREGDDVLVKVVNHSPHNVTIHW
;
A
#
# COMPACT_ATOMS: atom_id res chain seq x y z
N MET A 1 39.23 19.25 13.64
CA MET A 1 38.98 19.86 12.32
C MET A 1 37.48 19.91 12.10
N GLN A 2 36.87 21.10 12.26
CA GLN A 2 35.50 21.42 11.85
C GLN A 2 35.52 22.06 10.44
N PRO A 3 34.37 22.20 9.76
CA PRO A 3 34.23 22.28 8.31
C PRO A 3 34.21 23.72 7.75
N GLY A 4 34.30 23.86 6.42
CA GLY A 4 34.16 25.14 5.72
C GLY A 4 33.33 25.00 4.44
N ILE A 5 32.30 25.83 4.32
CA ILE A 5 31.30 25.94 3.25
C ILE A 5 31.54 27.24 2.45
N LEU A 6 31.17 27.19 1.16
CA LEU A 6 30.85 28.26 0.19
C LEU A 6 31.99 29.11 -0.39
N HIS A 7 31.97 29.30 -1.71
CA HIS A 7 31.63 30.59 -2.30
C HIS A 7 31.13 30.43 -3.76
N ARG A 8 29.98 31.05 -4.03
CA ARG A 8 29.41 31.32 -5.37
C ARG A 8 29.92 32.68 -5.85
N LEU A 9 29.93 32.86 -7.18
CA LEU A 9 29.95 34.09 -8.01
C LEU A 9 31.19 34.05 -8.93
N GLY A 10 31.10 34.32 -10.22
CA GLY A 10 30.01 34.73 -11.09
C GLY A 10 30.61 34.97 -12.48
N SER A 11 29.75 34.85 -13.49
CA SER A 11 29.78 35.51 -14.80
C SER A 11 31.03 36.34 -15.14
N GLN A 12 31.78 35.92 -16.16
CA GLN A 12 32.37 36.88 -17.10
C GLN A 12 32.39 36.30 -18.50
N GLU A 13 31.69 36.99 -19.40
CA GLU A 13 31.49 36.67 -20.80
C GLU A 13 32.76 36.86 -21.63
N SER A 14 32.83 36.20 -22.79
CA SER A 14 33.63 36.65 -23.93
C SER A 14 32.85 36.39 -25.22
N SER A 15 32.79 37.42 -26.04
CA SER A 15 31.71 37.72 -26.97
C SER A 15 31.99 37.27 -28.42
N PHE A 16 30.89 36.92 -29.10
CA PHE A 16 30.57 37.09 -30.52
C PHE A 16 31.40 36.45 -31.65
N VAL A 17 30.70 35.67 -32.49
CA VAL A 17 30.83 35.71 -33.96
C VAL A 17 29.44 35.90 -34.57
N LEU A 18 29.32 36.89 -35.45
CA LEU A 18 28.09 37.26 -36.14
C LEU A 18 27.90 36.44 -37.45
N VAL A 19 26.67 35.95 -37.60
CA VAL A 19 25.82 35.91 -38.81
C VAL A 19 26.20 34.95 -39.95
N SER A 20 25.30 34.01 -40.26
CA SER A 20 24.50 34.10 -41.49
C SER A 20 23.30 33.14 -41.46
N SER A 21 22.24 33.60 -42.11
CA SER A 21 20.89 33.07 -42.23
C SER A 21 20.79 31.57 -42.47
N ASP A 22 20.05 30.90 -41.59
CA ASP A 22 18.91 30.06 -41.99
C ASP A 22 18.06 29.82 -40.74
N GLN A 23 17.02 30.63 -40.58
CA GLN A 23 15.90 30.29 -39.70
C GLN A 23 15.17 29.12 -40.37
N VAL A 24 15.63 27.90 -40.14
CA VAL A 24 14.72 26.76 -40.21
C VAL A 24 13.79 26.91 -39.02
N ALA A 25 12.68 27.60 -39.25
CA ALA A 25 11.54 27.57 -38.36
C ALA A 25 11.16 26.09 -38.19
N LEU A 26 11.52 25.50 -37.04
CA LEU A 26 10.90 24.25 -36.63
C LEU A 26 9.41 24.55 -36.51
N PRO A 27 8.51 23.80 -37.16
CA PRO A 27 7.08 24.02 -37.02
C PRO A 27 6.67 23.62 -35.60
N VAL A 28 6.73 24.56 -34.66
CA VAL A 28 6.09 24.45 -33.34
C VAL A 28 4.62 24.84 -33.49
N SER A 29 3.89 24.11 -34.33
CA SER A 29 2.42 24.03 -34.27
C SER A 29 1.90 22.98 -35.25
N GLY A 30 2.40 21.74 -35.09
CA GLY A 30 1.57 20.60 -35.42
C GLY A 30 0.69 20.35 -34.20
N SER A 31 -0.49 20.98 -34.13
CA SER A 31 -1.56 20.38 -33.32
C SER A 31 -1.81 19.03 -33.98
N MET A 32 -1.18 17.98 -33.42
CA MET A 32 -1.35 16.62 -33.88
C MET A 32 -2.77 16.26 -33.48
N ALA A 33 -3.73 16.71 -34.31
CA ALA A 33 -5.13 16.38 -34.22
C ALA A 33 -5.17 14.86 -34.36
N MET A 34 -5.20 14.22 -33.20
CA MET A 34 -5.23 12.79 -33.05
C MET A 34 -6.45 12.32 -33.86
N PRO A 35 -6.30 11.34 -34.76
CA PRO A 35 -7.38 10.99 -35.66
C PRO A 35 -8.60 10.61 -34.82
N ARG A 36 -9.76 11.23 -35.07
CA ARG A 36 -10.98 11.10 -34.24
C ARG A 36 -11.35 9.65 -33.87
N ARG A 37 -10.94 8.68 -34.69
CA ARG A 37 -11.11 7.24 -34.45
C ARG A 37 -10.24 6.71 -33.29
N LEU A 38 -9.05 7.23 -33.12
CA LEU A 38 -8.11 6.84 -32.07
C LEU A 38 -8.48 7.50 -30.72
N ASP A 39 -9.01 8.73 -30.72
CA ASP A 39 -9.59 9.36 -29.51
C ASP A 39 -10.84 8.60 -29.02
N GLN A 40 -11.71 8.22 -29.96
CA GLN A 40 -12.89 7.41 -29.65
C GLN A 40 -12.52 6.02 -29.14
N LEU A 41 -11.47 5.39 -29.69
CA LEU A 41 -10.98 4.11 -29.21
C LEU A 41 -10.40 4.23 -27.80
N LEU A 42 -9.60 5.28 -27.54
CA LEU A 42 -9.05 5.57 -26.22
C LEU A 42 -10.17 5.77 -25.19
N LEU A 43 -11.21 6.55 -25.54
CA LEU A 43 -12.35 6.77 -24.65
C LEU A 43 -13.10 5.46 -24.33
N ARG A 44 -13.27 4.58 -25.32
CA ARG A 44 -13.89 3.25 -25.12
C ARG A 44 -13.04 2.36 -24.22
N LEU A 45 -11.71 2.36 -24.39
CA LEU A 45 -10.79 1.60 -23.55
C LEU A 45 -10.82 2.11 -22.10
N MET A 46 -10.79 3.42 -21.90
CA MET A 46 -10.89 4.03 -20.57
C MET A 46 -12.22 3.70 -19.89
N ALA A 47 -13.34 3.78 -20.62
CA ALA A 47 -14.66 3.39 -20.11
C ALA A 47 -14.71 1.91 -19.74
N SER A 48 -14.18 1.01 -20.58
CA SER A 48 -14.10 -0.42 -20.27
C SER A 48 -13.24 -0.72 -19.03
N CYS A 49 -12.11 -0.03 -18.87
CA CYS A 49 -11.22 -0.20 -17.73
C CYS A 49 -11.88 0.28 -16.43
N PHE A 50 -12.65 1.37 -16.49
CA PHE A 50 -13.41 1.87 -15.35
C PHE A 50 -14.52 0.90 -14.94
N LEU A 51 -15.25 0.32 -15.91
CA LEU A 51 -16.27 -0.70 -15.65
C LEU A 51 -15.69 -1.98 -15.04
N LEU A 52 -14.53 -2.43 -15.52
CA LEU A 52 -13.83 -3.60 -14.98
C LEU A 52 -13.39 -3.40 -13.53
N GLN A 53 -12.88 -2.20 -13.19
CA GLN A 53 -12.50 -1.86 -11.82
C GLN A 53 -13.72 -1.81 -10.88
N ALA A 54 -14.85 -1.26 -11.35
CA ALA A 54 -16.07 -1.18 -10.57
C ALA A 54 -16.66 -2.55 -10.20
N LEU A 55 -16.36 -3.59 -10.99
CA LEU A 55 -16.78 -4.97 -10.75
C LEU A 55 -15.77 -5.79 -9.94
N SER A 56 -14.60 -5.23 -9.61
CA SER A 56 -13.58 -5.96 -8.87
C SER A 56 -13.99 -6.13 -7.40
N VAL A 57 -13.85 -7.35 -6.88
CA VAL A 57 -14.03 -7.64 -5.45
C VAL A 57 -12.67 -7.50 -4.77
N HIS A 58 -12.61 -6.64 -3.75
CA HIS A 58 -11.39 -6.42 -2.99
C HIS A 58 -11.36 -7.31 -1.74
N ALA A 59 -10.61 -8.42 -1.85
CA ALA A 59 -10.20 -9.26 -0.74
C ALA A 59 -8.96 -8.68 -0.05
N ILE A 60 -8.92 -8.71 1.28
CA ILE A 60 -7.75 -8.30 2.06
C ILE A 60 -7.23 -9.44 2.94
N THR A 61 -5.93 -9.43 3.24
CA THR A 61 -5.35 -10.30 4.26
C THR A 61 -5.41 -9.62 5.63
N ARG A 62 -6.09 -10.24 6.59
CA ARG A 62 -6.18 -9.78 7.97
C ARG A 62 -5.23 -10.56 8.84
N HIS A 63 -4.34 -9.85 9.52
CA HIS A 63 -3.33 -10.45 10.38
C HIS A 63 -3.76 -10.37 11.85
N TYR A 64 -3.78 -11.53 12.51
CA TYR A 64 -4.06 -11.65 13.93
C TYR A 64 -2.89 -12.31 14.65
N LYS A 65 -2.68 -11.92 15.91
CA LYS A 65 -1.70 -12.56 16.80
C LYS A 65 -2.38 -13.09 18.05
N PHE A 66 -2.27 -14.39 18.26
CA PHE A 66 -2.84 -15.09 19.40
C PHE A 66 -1.70 -15.53 20.32
N ASN A 67 -1.58 -14.88 21.47
CA ASN A 67 -0.73 -15.35 22.56
C ASN A 67 -1.56 -16.22 23.49
N VAL A 68 -1.33 -17.54 23.44
CA VAL A 68 -2.04 -18.50 24.29
C VAL A 68 -1.37 -18.55 25.65
N VAL A 69 -2.11 -18.21 26.70
CA VAL A 69 -1.60 -18.10 28.08
C VAL A 69 -2.57 -18.71 29.08
N MET A 70 -2.04 -19.26 30.18
CA MET A 70 -2.83 -19.67 31.34
C MET A 70 -3.21 -18.43 32.17
N ARG A 71 -4.48 -18.30 32.56
CA ARG A 71 -4.98 -17.24 33.44
C ARG A 71 -5.93 -17.79 34.48
N ASN A 72 -5.79 -17.34 35.72
CA ASN A 72 -6.74 -17.65 36.77
C ASN A 72 -7.97 -16.75 36.62
N MET A 73 -9.14 -17.37 36.50
CA MET A 73 -10.42 -16.67 36.37
C MET A 73 -11.42 -17.25 37.36
N THR A 74 -12.18 -16.38 38.02
CA THR A 74 -13.26 -16.77 38.93
C THR A 74 -14.58 -16.76 38.18
N LEU A 75 -15.20 -17.93 38.05
CA LEU A 75 -16.51 -18.12 37.44
C LEU A 75 -17.41 -18.84 38.44
N LEU A 76 -18.62 -18.32 38.67
CA LEU A 76 -19.62 -18.91 39.58
C LEU A 76 -19.03 -19.33 40.94
N CYS A 77 -18.24 -18.45 41.56
CA CYS A 77 -17.57 -18.64 42.85
C CYS A 77 -16.43 -19.69 42.88
N SER A 78 -15.95 -20.18 41.73
CA SER A 78 -14.78 -21.06 41.64
C SER A 78 -13.66 -20.40 40.83
N THR A 79 -12.46 -20.33 41.40
CA THR A 79 -11.26 -19.87 40.69
C THR A 79 -10.57 -21.05 40.04
N LYS A 80 -10.42 -21.00 38.72
CA LYS A 80 -9.71 -22.01 37.94
C LYS A 80 -8.69 -21.35 37.02
N SER A 81 -7.56 -22.03 36.80
CA SER A 81 -6.61 -21.64 35.76
C SER A 81 -7.10 -22.18 34.42
N ILE A 82 -7.35 -21.29 33.46
CA ILE A 82 -7.88 -21.62 32.14
C ILE A 82 -6.96 -21.11 31.04
N LEU A 83 -6.96 -21.80 29.89
CA LEU A 83 -6.31 -21.31 28.68
C LEU A 83 -7.09 -20.13 28.10
N THR A 84 -6.39 -19.08 27.74
CA THR A 84 -6.96 -17.86 27.16
C THR A 84 -6.14 -17.38 25.98
N VAL A 85 -6.78 -16.69 25.04
CA VAL A 85 -6.09 -16.02 23.93
C VAL A 85 -5.93 -14.55 24.29
N ASN A 86 -4.69 -14.07 24.28
CA ASN A 86 -4.33 -12.71 24.66
C ASN A 86 -4.81 -12.33 26.08
N GLY A 87 -4.89 -13.31 26.99
CA GLY A 87 -5.35 -13.10 28.36
C GLY A 87 -6.84 -12.82 28.52
N LYS A 88 -7.64 -12.99 27.46
CA LYS A 88 -9.08 -12.70 27.45
C LYS A 88 -9.91 -13.97 27.42
N PHE A 89 -11.03 -13.94 28.14
CA PHE A 89 -12.07 -14.95 28.10
C PHE A 89 -13.45 -14.26 28.06
N PRO A 90 -14.28 -14.50 27.03
CA PRO A 90 -13.96 -15.23 25.79
C PRO A 90 -12.78 -14.59 25.03
N GLY A 91 -12.13 -15.37 24.15
CA GLY A 91 -11.03 -14.89 23.32
C GLY A 91 -11.45 -13.76 22.37
N PRO A 92 -10.49 -13.08 21.71
CA PRO A 92 -10.80 -12.02 20.74
C PRO A 92 -11.56 -12.57 19.53
N THR A 93 -12.63 -11.89 19.14
CA THR A 93 -13.40 -12.19 17.92
C THR A 93 -12.56 -11.91 16.68
N LEU A 94 -12.54 -12.86 15.74
CA LEU A 94 -12.01 -12.66 14.39
C LEU A 94 -13.10 -12.03 13.52
N TYR A 95 -12.76 -10.96 12.82
CA TYR A 95 -13.66 -10.32 11.85
C TYR A 95 -13.05 -10.49 10.46
N ALA A 96 -13.77 -11.11 9.55
CA ALA A 96 -13.39 -11.28 8.15
C ALA A 96 -14.62 -11.14 7.26
N ARG A 97 -14.43 -10.75 6.00
CA ARG A 97 -15.46 -10.84 4.96
C ARG A 97 -15.22 -12.08 4.12
N GLU A 98 -16.23 -12.52 3.39
CA GLU A 98 -16.04 -13.55 2.37
C GLU A 98 -14.96 -13.10 1.37
N GLY A 99 -14.04 -14.02 1.06
CA GLY A 99 -12.88 -13.74 0.22
C GLY A 99 -11.67 -13.12 0.93
N ASP A 100 -11.81 -12.58 2.15
CA ASP A 100 -10.64 -12.12 2.92
C ASP A 100 -9.80 -13.33 3.39
N ASP A 101 -8.47 -13.20 3.34
CA ASP A 101 -7.56 -14.17 3.94
C ASP A 101 -7.34 -13.85 5.42
N VAL A 102 -7.39 -14.84 6.30
CA VAL A 102 -7.13 -14.64 7.74
C VAL A 102 -5.84 -15.35 8.14
N LEU A 103 -4.79 -14.57 8.40
CA LEU A 103 -3.51 -15.08 8.87
C LEU A 103 -3.42 -14.93 10.40
N VAL A 104 -3.49 -16.05 11.11
CA VAL A 104 -3.37 -16.08 12.57
C VAL A 104 -1.99 -16.61 12.97
N LYS A 105 -1.16 -15.73 13.55
CA LYS A 105 0.08 -16.16 14.21
C LYS A 105 -0.21 -16.58 15.64
N VAL A 106 -0.07 -17.86 15.91
CA VAL A 106 -0.25 -18.43 17.26
C VAL A 106 1.11 -18.54 17.95
N VAL A 107 1.18 -18.05 19.18
CA VAL A 107 2.35 -18.20 20.05
C VAL A 107 1.87 -18.83 21.35
N ASN A 108 2.32 -20.05 21.62
CA ASN A 108 1.96 -20.78 22.83
C ASN A 108 2.93 -20.43 23.96
N HIS A 109 2.42 -19.77 24.99
CA HIS A 109 3.15 -19.49 26.24
C HIS A 109 2.63 -20.35 27.40
N SER A 110 1.72 -21.28 27.13
CA SER A 110 1.24 -22.24 28.11
C SER A 110 2.16 -23.47 28.16
N PRO A 111 2.16 -24.24 29.27
CA PRO A 111 2.93 -25.47 29.37
C PRO A 111 2.29 -26.66 28.62
N HIS A 112 1.14 -26.46 27.99
CA HIS A 112 0.37 -27.53 27.35
C HIS A 112 0.51 -27.49 25.82
N ASN A 113 0.35 -28.64 25.16
CA ASN A 113 0.25 -28.71 23.70
C ASN A 113 -1.10 -28.11 23.26
N VAL A 114 -1.08 -27.24 22.24
CA VAL A 114 -2.25 -26.47 21.80
C VAL A 114 -2.43 -26.58 20.29
N THR A 115 -3.67 -26.82 19.87
CA THR A 115 -4.14 -26.70 18.49
C THR A 115 -5.32 -25.73 18.44
N ILE A 116 -5.50 -25.01 17.33
CA ILE A 116 -6.65 -24.13 17.11
C ILE A 116 -7.50 -24.70 15.98
N HIS A 117 -8.82 -24.73 16.19
CA HIS A 117 -9.81 -25.13 15.19
C HIS A 117 -10.72 -23.93 14.89
N TRP A 118 -10.98 -23.72 13.61
CA TRP A 118 -12.00 -22.82 13.06
C TRP A 118 -13.16 -23.62 12.50
#